data_AF-H0E7S0-F1
#
_entry.id   AF-H0E7S0-F1
#
_cell.length_a   1.000
_cell.length_b   1.000
_cell.length_c   1.000
_cell.angle_alpha   90.00
_cell.angle_beta   90.00
_cell.angle_gamma   90.00
#
_symmetry.space_group_name_H-M   'P 1'
#
loop_
_entity.id
_entity.type
_entity.pdbx_description
1 polymer ?
#
loop_
_entity_poly.entity_id
_entity_poly.type
_entity_poly.pdbx_seq_one_letter_code
_entity_poly.pdbx_strand_id
1 'polypeptide(L)'
;MLTAAAISVALFAGTAGHASAAMVKGIEDDRLMLSDDPADRAAFWDAVEEAGAKTVRVVPRWPIGAETVPEDTMLRLRRAATEGQVAGAKLLVGIYHGLARGKPTSFRVDAATQLAYVRYAQSLAKGLSDLPIAGYLTWNEPNYATTWPQAQARDWVALSNRTYRAIRRSDPGVPILAGEASPNVRNTNSKSTNPGAFFRKALCLNAAYKPQNRSASCRGTKLLADGFTLHTYDFTGSPLRANKNPDAWVHGNLGQAISQLRKLAKAKRITVKASRNVHITEFAYRSKQPNRTDPKLAASYTRLAWNSAKKAGIKSFVWYLLRDPSNPEDNFASGLFSSTGTPYPVWNVFKGLK
;
A
#
# COMPACT_ATOMS: atom_id res chain seq x y z
N MET A 1 60.83 -43.76 12.92
CA MET A 1 60.18 -43.00 11.83
C MET A 1 58.69 -43.26 11.93
N LEU A 2 57.92 -42.31 12.48
CA LEU A 2 56.47 -42.42 12.69
C LEU A 2 55.80 -41.29 11.91
N THR A 3 55.09 -41.65 10.85
CA THR A 3 54.35 -40.76 9.96
C THR A 3 52.92 -40.63 10.46
N ALA A 4 52.53 -39.43 10.86
CA ALA A 4 51.15 -39.10 11.25
C ALA A 4 50.37 -38.61 10.03
N ALA A 5 49.28 -39.29 9.69
CA ALA A 5 48.34 -38.89 8.64
C ALA A 5 47.24 -38.02 9.25
N ALA A 6 47.11 -36.79 8.74
CA ALA A 6 46.04 -35.86 9.12
C ALA A 6 44.82 -36.06 8.20
N ILE A 7 43.68 -36.39 8.78
CA ILE A 7 42.38 -36.49 8.10
C ILE A 7 41.69 -35.13 8.20
N SER A 8 41.53 -34.44 7.08
CA SER A 8 40.72 -33.22 6.98
C SER A 8 39.26 -33.57 6.72
N VAL A 9 38.39 -33.33 7.71
CA VAL A 9 36.94 -33.44 7.57
C VAL A 9 36.40 -32.12 7.01
N ALA A 10 35.95 -32.13 5.76
CA ALA A 10 35.24 -31.00 5.14
C ALA A 10 33.78 -30.97 5.61
N LEU A 11 33.45 -30.02 6.49
CA LEU A 11 32.07 -29.71 6.87
C LEU A 11 31.37 -28.95 5.75
N PHE A 12 30.50 -29.64 5.00
CA PHE A 12 29.55 -29.01 4.09
C PHE A 12 28.44 -28.32 4.90
N ALA A 13 28.59 -27.02 5.13
CA ALA A 13 27.51 -26.18 5.63
C ALA A 13 26.45 -26.02 4.52
N GLY A 14 25.43 -26.87 4.54
CA GLY A 14 24.27 -26.71 3.67
C GLY A 14 23.58 -25.38 3.96
N THR A 15 23.49 -24.49 2.95
CA THR A 15 22.71 -23.26 3.06
C THR A 15 21.24 -23.64 3.23
N ALA A 16 20.71 -23.55 4.45
CA ALA A 16 19.29 -23.70 4.71
C ALA A 16 18.53 -22.69 3.84
N GLY A 17 17.90 -23.19 2.77
CA GLY A 17 17.07 -22.39 1.89
C GLY A 17 16.00 -21.70 2.74
N HIS A 18 16.07 -20.38 2.85
CA HIS A 18 15.09 -19.60 3.60
C HIS A 18 13.74 -19.80 2.92
N ALA A 19 12.87 -20.60 3.53
CA ALA A 19 11.48 -20.72 3.12
C ALA A 19 10.92 -19.30 3.04
N SER A 20 10.40 -18.90 1.87
CA SER A 20 9.78 -17.58 1.73
C SER A 20 8.67 -17.49 2.77
N ALA A 21 8.76 -16.48 3.65
CA ALA A 21 7.70 -16.19 4.59
C ALA A 21 6.34 -16.16 3.87
N ALA A 22 5.32 -16.75 4.50
CA ALA A 22 3.97 -16.78 3.96
C ALA A 22 3.44 -15.36 3.74
N MET A 23 2.58 -15.19 2.73
CA MET A 23 1.90 -13.93 2.47
C MET A 23 0.94 -13.61 3.63
N VAL A 24 0.98 -12.36 4.10
CA VAL A 24 0.19 -11.90 5.25
C VAL A 24 -1.17 -11.36 4.81
N LYS A 25 -2.24 -11.73 5.51
CA LYS A 25 -3.57 -11.10 5.38
C LYS A 25 -3.62 -9.78 6.11
N GLY A 26 -4.33 -8.81 5.54
CA GLY A 26 -4.68 -7.60 6.25
C GLY A 26 -6.07 -7.06 5.95
N ILE A 27 -6.53 -6.17 6.82
CA ILE A 27 -7.83 -5.51 6.74
C ILE A 27 -7.61 -4.01 6.90
N GLU A 28 -8.49 -3.21 6.31
CA GLU A 28 -8.59 -1.78 6.53
C GLU A 28 -10.03 -1.37 6.83
N ASP A 29 -10.21 -0.54 7.86
CA ASP A 29 -11.42 0.24 8.12
C ASP A 29 -11.12 1.33 9.15
N ASP A 30 -10.60 2.47 8.68
CA ASP A 30 -10.22 3.60 9.54
C ASP A 30 -11.38 4.06 10.43
N ARG A 31 -12.61 4.02 9.92
CA ARG A 31 -13.80 4.48 10.65
C ARG A 31 -14.04 3.62 11.89
N LEU A 32 -14.03 2.30 11.75
CA LEU A 32 -14.24 1.41 12.90
C LEU A 32 -13.04 1.41 13.84
N MET A 33 -11.84 1.23 13.29
CA MET A 33 -10.63 1.06 14.10
C MET A 33 -10.28 2.35 14.88
N LEU A 34 -10.48 3.53 14.29
CA LEU A 34 -10.23 4.81 14.95
C LEU A 34 -11.49 5.40 15.63
N SER A 35 -12.57 4.62 15.72
CA SER A 35 -13.82 5.04 16.38
C SER A 35 -13.59 5.34 17.85
N ASP A 36 -14.32 6.31 18.38
CA ASP A 36 -14.38 6.55 19.84
C ASP A 36 -15.33 5.56 20.51
N ASP A 37 -16.29 4.99 19.77
CA ASP A 37 -17.17 3.93 20.25
C ASP A 37 -16.38 2.62 20.45
N PRO A 38 -16.28 2.11 21.70
CA PRO A 38 -15.61 0.84 21.98
C PRO A 38 -16.23 -0.36 21.26
N ALA A 39 -17.53 -0.37 20.99
CA ALA A 39 -18.21 -1.48 20.31
C ALA A 39 -17.79 -1.57 18.84
N ASP A 40 -17.63 -0.42 18.16
CA ASP A 40 -17.12 -0.37 16.80
C ASP A 40 -15.68 -0.89 16.71
N ARG A 41 -14.82 -0.49 17.67
CA ARG A 41 -13.44 -0.98 17.74
C ARG A 41 -13.36 -2.47 18.06
N ALA A 42 -14.15 -2.94 19.04
CA ALA A 42 -14.20 -4.36 19.39
C ALA A 42 -14.61 -5.19 18.16
N ALA A 43 -15.67 -4.80 17.47
CA ALA A 43 -16.11 -5.49 16.26
C ALA A 43 -15.05 -5.47 15.13
N PHE A 44 -14.22 -4.43 15.05
CA PHE A 44 -13.10 -4.41 14.12
C PHE A 44 -12.02 -5.43 14.49
N TRP A 45 -11.59 -5.42 15.75
CA TRP A 45 -10.52 -6.30 16.21
C TRP A 45 -10.95 -7.77 16.28
N ASP A 46 -12.19 -8.07 16.64
CA ASP A 46 -12.79 -9.41 16.57
C ASP A 46 -12.68 -9.96 15.15
N ALA A 47 -12.98 -9.15 14.13
CA ALA A 47 -12.84 -9.57 12.73
C ALA A 47 -11.37 -9.76 12.33
N VAL A 48 -10.45 -8.91 12.79
CA VAL A 48 -9.01 -9.07 12.55
C VAL A 48 -8.52 -10.41 13.11
N GLU A 49 -8.91 -10.74 14.34
CA GLU A 49 -8.59 -12.01 15.01
C GLU A 49 -9.23 -13.21 14.30
N GLU A 50 -10.54 -13.15 14.03
CA GLU A 50 -11.30 -14.23 13.38
C GLU A 50 -10.75 -14.52 11.98
N ALA A 51 -10.34 -13.49 11.23
CA ALA A 51 -9.68 -13.67 9.95
C ALA A 51 -8.23 -14.12 10.08
N GLY A 52 -7.60 -14.05 11.25
CA GLY A 52 -6.15 -14.25 11.40
C GLY A 52 -5.35 -13.24 10.57
N ALA A 53 -5.86 -12.01 10.41
CA ALA A 53 -5.14 -10.93 9.76
C ALA A 53 -3.97 -10.48 10.65
N LYS A 54 -2.81 -10.21 10.05
CA LYS A 54 -1.58 -9.81 10.78
C LYS A 54 -1.13 -8.40 10.44
N THR A 55 -1.78 -7.76 9.48
CA THR A 55 -1.55 -6.35 9.13
C THR A 55 -2.87 -5.62 9.10
N VAL A 56 -2.92 -4.42 9.67
CA VAL A 56 -4.06 -3.53 9.54
C VAL A 56 -3.59 -2.23 8.90
N ARG A 57 -4.15 -1.85 7.76
CA ARG A 57 -3.81 -0.56 7.15
C ARG A 57 -4.63 0.55 7.79
N VAL A 58 -3.98 1.69 7.99
CA VAL A 58 -4.61 2.92 8.48
C VAL A 58 -4.09 4.13 7.74
N VAL A 59 -4.97 5.06 7.37
CA VAL A 59 -4.61 6.24 6.57
C VAL A 59 -5.22 7.52 7.16
N PRO A 60 -4.78 7.99 8.35
CA PRO A 60 -5.26 9.23 8.93
C PRO A 60 -5.19 10.38 7.93
N ARG A 61 -6.22 11.23 7.96
CA ARG A 61 -6.30 12.39 7.09
C ARG A 61 -5.32 13.46 7.55
N TRP A 62 -4.44 13.90 6.67
CA TRP A 62 -3.60 15.06 6.93
C TRP A 62 -4.41 16.36 6.82
N PRO A 63 -4.49 17.22 7.84
CA PRO A 63 -5.01 18.58 7.67
C PRO A 63 -3.97 19.41 6.90
N ILE A 64 -4.32 19.98 5.74
CA ILE A 64 -3.34 20.71 4.91
C ILE A 64 -2.66 21.79 5.76
N GLY A 65 -1.32 21.81 5.71
CA GLY A 65 -0.51 22.80 6.41
C GLY A 65 -0.19 22.41 7.86
N ALA A 66 -0.85 21.41 8.44
CA ALA A 66 -0.45 20.88 9.74
C ALA A 66 0.94 20.25 9.63
N GLU A 67 1.83 20.61 10.56
CA GLU A 67 3.19 20.06 10.66
C GLU A 67 3.31 18.95 11.70
N THR A 68 2.29 18.79 12.54
CA THR A 68 2.22 17.77 13.59
C THR A 68 0.90 17.04 13.51
N VAL A 69 0.91 15.74 13.81
CA VAL A 69 -0.33 14.97 13.99
C VAL A 69 -1.11 15.56 15.18
N PRO A 70 -2.39 15.90 15.01
CA PRO A 70 -3.26 16.30 16.12
C PRO A 70 -3.23 15.28 17.26
N GLU A 71 -3.27 15.75 18.50
CA GLU A 71 -3.13 14.89 19.68
C GLU A 71 -4.20 13.80 19.75
N ASP A 72 -5.45 14.14 19.43
CA ASP A 72 -6.57 13.21 19.36
C ASP A 72 -6.35 12.12 18.31
N THR A 73 -5.83 12.49 17.14
CA THR A 73 -5.49 11.54 16.07
C THR A 73 -4.36 10.62 16.52
N MET A 74 -3.32 11.16 17.17
CA MET A 74 -2.21 10.37 17.71
C MET A 74 -2.69 9.40 18.80
N LEU A 75 -3.56 9.85 19.72
CA LEU A 75 -4.14 9.00 20.76
C LEU A 75 -4.90 7.80 20.16
N ARG A 76 -5.73 8.03 19.13
CA ARG A 76 -6.46 6.95 18.42
C ARG A 76 -5.51 5.97 17.73
N LEU A 77 -4.46 6.47 17.07
CA LEU A 77 -3.47 5.61 16.41
C LEU A 77 -2.67 4.76 17.40
N ARG A 78 -2.26 5.34 18.54
CA ARG A 78 -1.56 4.61 19.60
C ARG A 78 -2.48 3.55 20.21
N ARG A 79 -3.74 3.89 20.50
CA ARG A 79 -4.76 2.93 20.96
C ARG A 79 -4.91 1.78 19.97
N ALA A 80 -5.10 2.07 18.68
CA ALA A 80 -5.22 1.05 17.64
C ALA A 80 -3.96 0.17 17.50
N ALA A 81 -2.76 0.73 17.67
CA ALA A 81 -1.52 -0.04 17.66
C ALA A 81 -1.39 -0.99 18.87
N THR A 82 -1.87 -0.57 20.04
CA THR A 82 -1.92 -1.41 21.24
C THR A 82 -2.99 -2.50 21.14
N GLU A 83 -4.22 -2.15 20.73
CA GLU A 83 -5.30 -3.12 20.49
C GLU A 83 -4.88 -4.12 19.39
N GLY A 84 -4.22 -3.66 18.34
CA GLY A 84 -3.66 -4.52 17.29
C GLY A 84 -2.63 -5.52 17.82
N GLN A 85 -1.76 -5.14 18.76
CA GLN A 85 -0.82 -6.08 19.37
C GLN A 85 -1.52 -7.20 20.11
N VAL A 86 -2.60 -6.88 20.85
CA VAL A 86 -3.43 -7.87 21.54
C VAL A 86 -4.06 -8.84 20.53
N ALA A 87 -4.59 -8.30 19.42
CA ALA A 87 -5.13 -9.09 18.30
C ALA A 87 -4.07 -9.82 17.45
N GLY A 88 -2.78 -9.67 17.79
CA GLY A 88 -1.66 -10.25 17.05
C GLY A 88 -1.49 -9.68 15.63
N ALA A 89 -1.88 -8.43 15.42
CA ALA A 89 -1.73 -7.66 14.19
C ALA A 89 -0.85 -6.42 14.40
N LYS A 90 -0.37 -5.83 13.30
CA LYS A 90 0.44 -4.60 13.32
C LYS A 90 -0.07 -3.58 12.33
N LEU A 91 0.02 -2.29 12.68
CA LEU A 91 -0.45 -1.22 11.82
C LEU A 91 0.50 -0.97 10.63
N LEU A 92 -0.05 -0.84 9.43
CA LEU A 92 0.62 -0.26 8.27
C LEU A 92 0.07 1.17 8.08
N VAL A 93 0.87 2.16 8.46
CA VAL A 93 0.40 3.53 8.66
C VAL A 93 0.73 4.39 7.44
N GLY A 94 -0.29 4.86 6.74
CA GLY A 94 -0.17 5.85 5.69
C GLY A 94 -0.73 7.21 6.07
N ILE A 95 -0.86 8.08 5.08
CA ILE A 95 -1.42 9.42 5.23
C ILE A 95 -2.24 9.71 3.98
N TYR A 96 -3.49 10.11 4.16
CA TYR A 96 -4.38 10.48 3.06
C TYR A 96 -4.66 11.98 3.01
N HIS A 97 -4.63 12.55 1.80
CA HIS A 97 -5.24 13.84 1.53
C HIS A 97 -5.60 14.05 0.06
N GLY A 98 -6.76 14.65 -0.22
CA GLY A 98 -7.20 15.08 -1.55
C GLY A 98 -6.67 16.45 -1.95
N LEU A 99 -5.34 16.62 -1.95
CA LEU A 99 -4.67 17.94 -2.02
C LEU A 99 -5.01 18.76 -3.28
N ALA A 100 -5.25 18.07 -4.40
CA ALA A 100 -5.58 18.68 -5.68
C ALA A 100 -7.10 18.61 -6.00
N ARG A 101 -7.93 18.17 -5.06
CA ARG A 101 -9.38 18.09 -5.25
C ARG A 101 -9.97 19.48 -5.50
N GLY A 102 -10.74 19.61 -6.58
CA GLY A 102 -11.35 20.89 -6.99
C GLY A 102 -10.36 21.94 -7.48
N LYS A 103 -9.07 21.61 -7.63
CA LYS A 103 -8.03 22.56 -8.10
C LYS A 103 -7.85 22.49 -9.64
N PRO A 104 -7.42 23.58 -10.28
CA PRO A 104 -7.15 23.59 -11.72
C PRO A 104 -5.95 22.70 -12.12
N THR A 105 -5.80 22.37 -13.41
CA THR A 105 -4.63 21.63 -13.95
C THR A 105 -3.30 22.28 -13.60
N SER A 106 -3.28 23.62 -13.56
CA SER A 106 -2.11 24.45 -13.28
C SER A 106 -1.72 24.48 -11.82
N PHE A 107 -2.55 23.93 -10.92
CA PHE A 107 -2.28 23.92 -9.48
C PHE A 107 -0.93 23.29 -9.18
N ARG A 108 -0.15 23.99 -8.36
CA ARG A 108 1.17 23.56 -7.90
C ARG A 108 1.16 23.34 -6.39
N VAL A 109 1.92 22.36 -5.91
CA VAL A 109 2.12 22.16 -4.48
C VAL A 109 3.38 22.93 -4.13
N ASP A 110 3.25 24.04 -3.42
CA ASP A 110 4.40 24.86 -3.03
C ASP A 110 5.33 24.15 -2.04
N ALA A 111 6.51 24.72 -1.85
CA ALA A 111 7.54 24.14 -0.99
C ALA A 111 7.13 24.11 0.49
N ALA A 112 6.36 25.11 0.96
CA ALA A 112 5.90 25.19 2.35
C ALA A 112 4.92 24.05 2.68
N THR A 113 3.94 23.81 1.80
CA THR A 113 2.99 22.70 1.89
C THR A 113 3.72 21.36 1.86
N GLN A 114 4.70 21.20 0.97
CA GLN A 114 5.53 20.01 0.93
C GLN A 114 6.34 19.79 2.21
N LEU A 115 6.87 20.87 2.82
CA LEU A 115 7.62 20.80 4.07
C LEU A 115 6.70 20.44 5.25
N ALA A 116 5.51 21.05 5.33
CA ALA A 116 4.52 20.74 6.34
C ALA A 116 4.13 19.26 6.31
N TYR A 117 3.92 18.68 5.12
CA TYR A 117 3.68 17.24 4.97
C TYR A 117 4.82 16.38 5.53
N VAL A 118 6.07 16.74 5.21
CA VAL A 118 7.25 16.00 5.68
C VAL A 118 7.35 16.05 7.20
N ARG A 119 7.11 17.22 7.81
CA ARG A 119 7.08 17.39 9.27
C ARG A 119 5.94 16.60 9.91
N TYR A 120 4.76 16.63 9.30
CA TYR A 120 3.61 15.86 9.75
C TYR A 120 3.92 14.36 9.79
N ALA A 121 4.44 13.82 8.69
CA ALA A 121 4.85 12.42 8.61
C ALA A 121 5.98 12.07 9.61
N GLN A 122 6.91 12.99 9.86
CA GLN A 122 7.95 12.81 10.86
C GLN A 122 7.36 12.74 12.28
N SER A 123 6.40 13.60 12.60
CA SER A 123 5.72 13.63 13.89
C SER A 123 4.87 12.37 14.11
N LEU A 124 4.22 11.88 13.05
CA LEU A 124 3.50 10.61 13.04
C LEU A 124 4.44 9.44 13.39
N ALA A 125 5.59 9.38 12.72
CA ALA A 125 6.57 8.34 12.99
C ALA A 125 7.14 8.43 14.41
N LYS A 126 7.49 9.63 14.86
CA LYS A 126 7.99 9.87 16.22
C LYS A 126 6.97 9.46 17.29
N GLY A 127 5.69 9.76 17.07
CA GLY A 127 4.63 9.43 18.01
C GLY A 127 4.25 7.94 18.07
N LEU A 128 4.81 7.11 17.18
CA LEU A 128 4.54 5.66 17.13
C LEU A 128 5.82 4.81 17.25
N SER A 129 7.00 5.42 17.38
CA SER A 129 8.30 4.73 17.27
C SER A 129 8.59 3.74 18.39
N ASP A 130 7.87 3.85 19.50
CA ASP A 130 7.92 2.94 20.66
C ASP A 130 6.96 1.75 20.52
N LEU A 131 6.13 1.72 19.47
CA LEU A 131 5.13 0.68 19.24
C LEU A 131 5.51 -0.20 18.04
N PRO A 132 5.32 -1.53 18.12
CA PRO A 132 5.56 -2.42 16.99
C PRO A 132 4.50 -2.24 15.90
N ILE A 133 4.86 -1.52 14.84
CA ILE A 133 4.04 -1.39 13.64
C ILE A 133 4.61 -2.18 12.46
N ALA A 134 3.81 -2.42 11.42
CA ALA A 134 4.17 -3.17 10.22
C ALA A 134 4.99 -2.32 9.23
N GLY A 135 4.74 -1.02 9.19
CA GLY A 135 5.38 -0.13 8.23
C GLY A 135 4.76 1.26 8.17
N TYR A 136 5.44 2.15 7.44
CA TYR A 136 4.89 3.44 7.03
C TYR A 136 4.71 3.52 5.51
N LEU A 137 3.76 4.34 5.06
CA LEU A 137 3.52 4.67 3.65
C LEU A 137 3.82 6.16 3.41
N THR A 138 4.53 6.47 2.33
CA THR A 138 5.00 7.85 2.08
C THR A 138 3.99 8.80 1.46
N TRP A 139 2.90 8.30 0.84
CA TRP A 139 1.82 9.06 0.21
C TRP A 139 0.70 8.11 -0.26
N ASN A 140 -0.53 8.59 -0.44
CA ASN A 140 -1.64 7.82 -1.04
C ASN A 140 -2.03 8.28 -2.45
N GLU A 141 -2.13 7.34 -3.39
CA GLU A 141 -2.59 7.50 -4.78
C GLU A 141 -1.94 8.66 -5.57
N PRO A 142 -0.61 8.76 -5.67
CA PRO A 142 0.04 9.92 -6.31
C PRO A 142 -0.25 10.07 -7.81
N ASN A 143 -0.79 9.05 -8.47
CA ASN A 143 -1.22 9.06 -9.86
C ASN A 143 -2.68 9.49 -10.05
N TYR A 144 -3.40 9.76 -8.96
CA TYR A 144 -4.77 10.24 -9.00
C TYR A 144 -4.81 11.77 -8.96
N ALA A 145 -5.56 12.38 -9.88
CA ALA A 145 -5.51 13.83 -10.08
C ALA A 145 -6.00 14.65 -8.88
N THR A 146 -6.78 14.05 -7.98
CA THR A 146 -7.31 14.74 -6.79
C THR A 146 -6.37 14.70 -5.60
N THR A 147 -5.43 13.76 -5.56
CA THR A 147 -4.46 13.62 -4.46
C THR A 147 -3.15 14.30 -4.82
N TRP A 148 -2.75 14.27 -6.10
CA TRP A 148 -1.53 14.92 -6.56
C TRP A 148 -1.68 15.55 -7.95
N PRO A 149 -1.13 16.75 -8.20
CA PRO A 149 -1.11 17.35 -9.53
C PRO A 149 -0.19 16.59 -10.49
N GLN A 150 -0.78 16.02 -11.55
CA GLN A 150 -0.13 15.06 -12.45
C GLN A 150 0.95 15.69 -13.35
N ALA A 151 0.99 17.01 -13.46
CA ALA A 151 2.09 17.76 -14.07
C ALA A 151 3.38 17.72 -13.22
N GLN A 152 3.26 17.44 -11.92
CA GLN A 152 4.34 17.45 -10.93
C GLN A 152 4.71 16.04 -10.46
N ALA A 153 4.59 15.02 -11.33
CA ALA A 153 4.90 13.63 -10.98
C ALA A 153 6.34 13.44 -10.45
N ARG A 154 7.30 14.25 -10.92
CA ARG A 154 8.69 14.23 -10.43
C ARG A 154 8.83 14.87 -9.04
N ASP A 155 8.11 15.96 -8.79
CA ASP A 155 8.13 16.65 -7.50
C ASP A 155 7.57 15.74 -6.40
N TRP A 156 6.63 14.84 -6.74
CA TRP A 156 6.18 13.77 -5.84
C TRP A 156 7.32 12.86 -5.39
N VAL A 157 8.23 12.47 -6.29
CA VAL A 157 9.40 11.63 -5.92
C VAL A 157 10.31 12.39 -4.94
N ALA A 158 10.50 13.69 -5.14
CA ALA A 158 11.27 14.53 -4.22
C ALA A 158 10.59 14.62 -2.84
N LEU A 159 9.26 14.82 -2.80
CA LEU A 159 8.47 14.81 -1.57
C LEU A 159 8.58 13.45 -0.85
N SER A 160 8.25 12.36 -1.53
CA SER A 160 8.28 11.00 -0.99
C SER A 160 9.67 10.65 -0.43
N ASN A 161 10.76 11.05 -1.10
CA ASN A 161 12.11 10.86 -0.58
C ASN A 161 12.42 11.68 0.69
N ARG A 162 11.92 12.92 0.79
CA ARG A 162 12.08 13.71 2.02
C ARG A 162 11.27 13.10 3.16
N THR A 163 10.04 12.65 2.88
CA THR A 163 9.20 11.91 3.83
C THR A 163 9.87 10.62 4.30
N TYR A 164 10.40 9.80 3.38
CA TYR A 164 11.16 8.59 3.71
C TYR A 164 12.29 8.88 4.70
N ARG A 165 13.12 9.89 4.42
CA ARG A 165 14.24 10.26 5.30
C ARG A 165 13.78 10.79 6.66
N ALA A 166 12.67 11.53 6.69
CA ALA A 166 12.14 12.08 7.93
C ALA A 166 11.57 10.99 8.84
N ILE A 167 10.76 10.08 8.28
CA ILE A 167 10.27 8.89 8.98
C ILE A 167 11.45 8.04 9.46
N ARG A 168 12.41 7.73 8.58
CA ARG A 168 13.59 6.90 8.90
C ARG A 168 14.44 7.45 10.05
N ARG A 169 14.46 8.77 10.25
CA ARG A 169 15.15 9.40 11.40
C ARG A 169 14.38 9.22 12.71
N SER A 170 13.05 9.24 12.67
CA SER A 170 12.22 9.05 13.86
C SER A 170 12.08 7.58 14.24
N ASP A 171 12.02 6.69 13.25
CA ASP A 171 11.86 5.25 13.43
C ASP A 171 12.76 4.47 12.44
N PRO A 172 14.01 4.18 12.83
CA PRO A 172 14.97 3.50 11.96
C PRO A 172 14.69 2.00 11.77
N GLY A 173 13.88 1.38 12.62
CA GLY A 173 13.65 -0.08 12.62
C GLY A 173 12.51 -0.52 11.69
N VAL A 174 11.58 0.37 11.37
CA VAL A 174 10.36 0.00 10.65
C VAL A 174 10.49 0.14 9.13
N PRO A 175 9.94 -0.79 8.31
CA PRO A 175 9.91 -0.65 6.86
C PRO A 175 9.14 0.59 6.39
N ILE A 176 9.67 1.30 5.40
CA ILE A 176 8.98 2.44 4.77
C ILE A 176 8.68 2.08 3.31
N LEU A 177 7.41 2.03 2.95
CA LEU A 177 6.94 1.61 1.63
C LEU A 177 6.47 2.83 0.81
N ALA A 178 6.50 2.68 -0.50
CA ALA A 178 6.00 3.67 -1.45
C ALA A 178 5.30 2.97 -2.62
N GLY A 179 4.46 3.69 -3.35
CA GLY A 179 3.70 3.09 -4.46
C GLY A 179 2.29 3.63 -4.43
N GLU A 180 1.45 3.02 -3.59
CA GLU A 180 0.06 3.37 -3.24
C GLU A 180 -0.77 3.92 -4.41
N ALA A 181 -0.46 3.53 -5.64
CA ALA A 181 -1.02 4.16 -6.82
C ALA A 181 -2.41 3.58 -7.07
N SER A 182 -3.37 4.45 -7.40
CA SER A 182 -4.69 4.03 -7.87
C SER A 182 -4.49 3.09 -9.08
N PRO A 183 -5.15 1.92 -9.16
CA PRO A 183 -4.75 0.83 -10.04
C PRO A 183 -4.86 1.19 -11.53
N ASN A 184 -5.77 2.10 -11.88
CA ASN A 184 -6.03 2.50 -13.25
C ASN A 184 -6.60 3.92 -13.30
N VAL A 185 -6.74 4.44 -14.52
CA VAL A 185 -7.50 5.67 -14.76
C VAL A 185 -8.99 5.40 -14.47
N ARG A 186 -9.53 6.06 -13.45
CA ARG A 186 -10.90 5.84 -12.95
C ARG A 186 -12.00 6.57 -13.70
N ASN A 187 -11.68 7.67 -14.38
CA ASN A 187 -12.65 8.38 -15.20
C ASN A 187 -11.94 9.12 -16.35
N THR A 188 -12.58 9.18 -17.50
CA THR A 188 -12.04 9.75 -18.75
C THR A 188 -11.83 11.27 -18.67
N ASN A 189 -12.54 11.94 -17.75
CA ASN A 189 -12.44 13.39 -17.54
C ASN A 189 -11.36 13.75 -16.49
N SER A 190 -10.80 12.78 -15.78
CA SER A 190 -9.77 13.01 -14.75
C SER A 190 -8.41 12.93 -15.40
N LYS A 191 -7.59 13.87 -14.99
CA LYS A 191 -6.18 13.99 -15.35
C LYS A 191 -5.32 12.84 -14.80
N SER A 192 -5.92 11.77 -14.25
CA SER A 192 -5.24 10.64 -13.62
C SER A 192 -4.46 9.84 -14.64
N THR A 193 -3.38 9.20 -14.21
CA THR A 193 -2.51 8.42 -15.11
C THR A 193 -2.45 6.97 -14.64
N ASN A 194 -2.44 6.01 -15.56
CA ASN A 194 -2.20 4.62 -15.20
C ASN A 194 -0.84 4.49 -14.47
N PRO A 195 -0.74 3.71 -13.38
CA PRO A 195 0.46 3.66 -12.54
C PRO A 195 1.76 3.42 -13.31
N GLY A 196 1.78 2.47 -14.24
CA GLY A 196 2.98 2.18 -15.03
C GLY A 196 3.52 3.40 -15.78
N ALA A 197 2.61 4.16 -16.40
CA ALA A 197 2.94 5.40 -17.10
C ALA A 197 3.32 6.53 -16.12
N PHE A 198 2.62 6.65 -14.99
CA PHE A 198 2.94 7.62 -13.94
C PHE A 198 4.38 7.41 -13.43
N PHE A 199 4.74 6.19 -13.05
CA PHE A 199 6.07 5.91 -12.50
C PHE A 199 7.18 6.09 -13.53
N ARG A 200 6.95 5.77 -14.81
CA ARG A 200 7.92 6.11 -15.86
C ARG A 200 8.16 7.61 -15.95
N LYS A 201 7.10 8.42 -15.96
CA LYS A 201 7.19 9.89 -15.97
C LYS A 201 7.88 10.44 -14.72
N ALA A 202 7.42 10.02 -13.55
CA ALA A 202 7.92 10.45 -12.24
C ALA A 202 9.42 10.13 -12.07
N LEU A 203 9.87 9.00 -12.63
CA LEU A 203 11.25 8.51 -12.49
C LEU A 203 12.11 8.77 -13.73
N CYS A 204 11.70 9.68 -14.63
CA CYS A 204 12.44 10.03 -15.84
C CYS A 204 12.88 8.81 -16.67
N LEU A 205 11.90 8.01 -17.06
CA LEU A 205 12.07 6.86 -17.95
C LEU A 205 11.22 7.06 -19.21
N ASN A 206 11.77 6.64 -20.35
CA ASN A 206 10.98 6.53 -21.58
C ASN A 206 10.10 5.27 -21.57
N ALA A 207 9.27 5.08 -22.61
CA ALA A 207 8.37 3.92 -22.72
C ALA A 207 9.07 2.54 -22.61
N ALA A 208 10.35 2.47 -23.00
CA ALA A 208 11.17 1.27 -22.90
C ALA A 208 11.88 1.11 -21.54
N TYR A 209 11.49 1.89 -20.52
CA TYR A 209 12.12 1.92 -19.19
C TYR A 209 13.61 2.34 -19.21
N LYS A 210 14.07 3.01 -20.27
CA LYS A 210 15.43 3.54 -20.34
C LYS A 210 15.49 4.91 -19.63
N PRO A 211 16.47 5.13 -18.74
CA PRO A 211 16.69 6.44 -18.11
C PRO A 211 16.89 7.58 -19.11
N GLN A 212 16.15 8.67 -18.93
CA GLN A 212 16.30 9.90 -19.69
C GLN A 212 17.31 10.84 -19.01
N ASN A 213 18.57 10.43 -18.91
CA ASN A 213 19.61 11.13 -18.14
C ASN A 213 20.24 12.35 -18.85
N ARG A 214 19.77 12.70 -20.05
CA ARG A 214 20.30 13.82 -20.82
C ARG A 214 20.02 15.17 -20.15
N SER A 215 18.88 15.31 -19.47
CA SER A 215 18.58 16.52 -18.69
C SER A 215 19.12 16.40 -17.27
N ALA A 216 19.69 17.48 -16.74
CA ALA A 216 20.16 17.56 -15.35
C ALA A 216 19.04 17.21 -14.36
N SER A 217 17.80 17.64 -14.65
CA SER A 217 16.62 17.37 -13.82
C SER A 217 16.17 15.90 -13.77
N CYS A 218 16.72 15.03 -14.62
CA CYS A 218 16.42 13.59 -14.62
C CYS A 218 17.60 12.70 -14.18
N ARG A 219 18.78 13.31 -14.06
CA ARG A 219 19.97 12.61 -13.59
C ARG A 219 19.80 12.26 -12.12
N GLY A 220 20.03 11.00 -11.77
CA GLY A 220 19.96 10.55 -10.38
C GLY A 220 18.56 10.46 -9.76
N THR A 221 17.48 10.78 -10.50
CA THR A 221 16.10 10.56 -10.02
C THR A 221 15.94 9.12 -9.55
N LYS A 222 15.52 8.93 -8.30
CA LYS A 222 15.33 7.63 -7.67
C LYS A 222 14.29 7.78 -6.56
N LEU A 223 13.39 6.82 -6.43
CA LEU A 223 12.46 6.73 -5.31
C LEU A 223 13.05 5.84 -4.22
N LEU A 224 13.08 6.35 -3.00
CA LEU A 224 13.54 5.65 -1.79
C LEU A 224 12.37 4.90 -1.17
N ALA A 225 12.54 3.60 -0.98
CA ALA A 225 11.61 2.74 -0.26
C ALA A 225 12.30 1.41 0.11
N ASP A 226 11.80 0.77 1.17
CA ASP A 226 12.14 -0.59 1.58
C ASP A 226 11.25 -1.66 0.94
N GLY A 227 10.09 -1.24 0.44
CA GLY A 227 9.14 -2.07 -0.29
C GLY A 227 8.25 -1.22 -1.19
N PHE A 228 7.52 -1.87 -2.07
CA PHE A 228 6.61 -1.22 -3.00
C PHE A 228 5.18 -1.66 -2.75
N THR A 229 4.22 -0.76 -2.88
CA THR A 229 2.81 -1.07 -2.63
C THR A 229 1.93 -0.85 -3.86
N LEU A 230 0.86 -1.63 -3.95
CA LEU A 230 -0.08 -1.65 -5.06
C LEU A 230 -1.50 -1.60 -4.54
N HIS A 231 -2.34 -0.77 -5.14
CA HIS A 231 -3.77 -0.96 -5.10
C HIS A 231 -4.14 -1.76 -6.34
N THR A 232 -4.90 -2.85 -6.19
CA THR A 232 -5.14 -3.79 -7.32
C THR A 232 -6.62 -4.06 -7.59
N TYR A 233 -7.55 -3.33 -6.99
CA TYR A 233 -8.97 -3.48 -7.31
C TYR A 233 -9.27 -3.11 -8.78
N ASP A 234 -10.21 -3.83 -9.38
CA ASP A 234 -10.87 -3.49 -10.66
C ASP A 234 -12.41 -3.48 -10.50
N PHE A 235 -12.88 -3.76 -9.27
CA PHE A 235 -14.26 -3.84 -8.78
C PHE A 235 -15.25 -4.77 -9.50
N THR A 236 -15.02 -5.16 -10.75
CA THR A 236 -15.92 -6.02 -11.55
C THR A 236 -15.19 -7.10 -12.33
N GLY A 237 -13.92 -6.87 -12.66
CA GLY A 237 -13.08 -7.80 -13.42
C GLY A 237 -12.69 -9.05 -12.63
N SER A 238 -12.63 -10.18 -13.34
CA SER A 238 -11.93 -11.37 -12.85
C SER A 238 -10.46 -11.02 -12.57
N PRO A 239 -9.87 -11.45 -11.45
CA PRO A 239 -8.48 -11.19 -11.13
C PRO A 239 -7.51 -11.94 -12.05
N LEU A 240 -8.01 -12.87 -12.88
CA LEU A 240 -7.22 -13.60 -13.87
C LEU A 240 -7.37 -13.02 -15.29
N ARG A 241 -8.31 -12.09 -15.49
CA ARG A 241 -8.53 -11.47 -16.79
C ARG A 241 -7.64 -10.24 -16.90
N ALA A 242 -6.64 -10.31 -17.77
CA ALA A 242 -5.77 -9.18 -18.04
C ALA A 242 -6.56 -7.97 -18.56
N ASN A 243 -6.17 -6.78 -18.08
CA ASN A 243 -6.66 -5.52 -18.60
C ASN A 243 -5.86 -5.15 -19.85
N LYS A 244 -6.54 -4.66 -20.89
CA LYS A 244 -5.92 -4.31 -22.18
C LYS A 244 -4.79 -3.29 -22.06
N ASN A 245 -4.84 -2.40 -21.07
CA ASN A 245 -3.79 -1.42 -20.84
C ASN A 245 -2.69 -2.01 -19.94
N PRO A 246 -1.47 -2.23 -20.44
CA PRO A 246 -0.40 -2.85 -19.66
C PRO A 246 0.12 -1.97 -18.50
N ASP A 247 -0.23 -0.69 -18.46
CA ASP A 247 0.13 0.22 -17.37
C ASP A 247 -0.92 0.29 -16.26
N ALA A 248 -2.11 -0.27 -16.49
CA ALA A 248 -3.08 -0.47 -15.42
C ALA A 248 -2.56 -1.58 -14.50
N TRP A 249 -2.36 -1.26 -13.23
CA TRP A 249 -1.94 -2.19 -12.17
C TRP A 249 -3.14 -2.76 -11.41
N VAL A 250 -4.24 -3.02 -12.12
CA VAL A 250 -5.33 -3.86 -11.62
C VAL A 250 -4.86 -5.30 -11.40
N HIS A 251 -5.60 -6.09 -10.62
CA HIS A 251 -5.18 -7.44 -10.26
C HIS A 251 -4.93 -8.35 -11.47
N GLY A 252 -5.78 -8.23 -12.52
CA GLY A 252 -5.60 -8.96 -13.79
C GLY A 252 -4.25 -8.73 -14.45
N ASN A 253 -3.56 -7.63 -14.13
CA ASN A 253 -2.24 -7.27 -14.65
C ASN A 253 -1.14 -7.39 -13.58
N LEU A 254 -1.35 -8.10 -12.47
CA LEU A 254 -0.38 -8.17 -11.37
C LEU A 254 1.02 -8.62 -11.81
N GLY A 255 1.10 -9.66 -12.66
CA GLY A 255 2.38 -10.12 -13.21
C GLY A 255 3.11 -9.05 -14.03
N GLN A 256 2.34 -8.27 -14.80
CA GLN A 256 2.86 -7.15 -15.58
C GLN A 256 3.33 -6.00 -14.66
N ALA A 257 2.56 -5.65 -13.62
CA ALA A 257 2.95 -4.64 -12.64
C ALA A 257 4.29 -4.99 -11.97
N ILE A 258 4.45 -6.24 -11.51
CA ILE A 258 5.71 -6.74 -10.92
C ILE A 258 6.86 -6.68 -11.94
N SER A 259 6.62 -7.07 -13.20
CA SER A 259 7.61 -6.94 -14.27
C SER A 259 8.04 -5.49 -14.47
N GLN A 260 7.11 -4.54 -14.43
CA GLN A 260 7.42 -3.11 -14.51
C GLN A 260 8.23 -2.62 -13.31
N LEU A 261 7.92 -3.03 -12.07
CA LEU A 261 8.74 -2.72 -10.89
C LEU A 261 10.17 -3.24 -11.04
N ARG A 262 10.36 -4.46 -11.57
CA ARG A 262 11.69 -5.00 -11.87
C ARG A 262 12.43 -4.17 -12.93
N LYS A 263 11.73 -3.65 -13.94
CA LYS A 263 12.31 -2.73 -14.93
C LYS A 263 12.71 -1.39 -14.30
N LEU A 264 11.92 -0.84 -13.36
CA LEU A 264 12.30 0.34 -12.58
C LEU A 264 13.60 0.10 -11.78
N ALA A 265 13.73 -1.06 -11.14
CA ALA A 265 14.94 -1.44 -10.41
C ALA A 265 16.14 -1.65 -11.32
N LYS A 266 15.97 -2.31 -12.48
CA LYS A 266 17.02 -2.46 -13.50
C LYS A 266 17.52 -1.11 -14.01
N ALA A 267 16.61 -0.13 -14.12
CA ALA A 267 16.93 1.25 -14.47
C ALA A 267 17.51 2.07 -13.29
N LYS A 268 17.77 1.45 -12.13
CA LYS A 268 18.28 2.05 -10.90
C LYS A 268 17.39 3.17 -10.33
N ARG A 269 16.09 3.17 -10.67
CA ARG A 269 15.11 4.17 -10.21
C ARG A 269 14.42 3.79 -8.90
N ILE A 270 14.45 2.52 -8.53
CA ILE A 270 14.13 1.99 -7.20
C ILE A 270 15.18 0.94 -6.82
N THR A 271 15.20 0.49 -5.57
CA THR A 271 16.10 -0.59 -5.14
C THR A 271 15.59 -1.95 -5.61
N VAL A 272 16.50 -2.92 -5.78
CA VAL A 272 16.12 -4.32 -6.04
C VAL A 272 15.26 -4.87 -4.90
N LYS A 273 15.63 -4.54 -3.63
CA LYS A 273 14.85 -4.87 -2.43
C LYS A 273 13.40 -4.39 -2.58
N ALA A 274 13.18 -3.12 -2.88
CA ALA A 274 11.83 -2.56 -3.04
C ALA A 274 11.04 -3.27 -4.15
N SER A 275 11.67 -3.60 -5.29
CA SER A 275 11.01 -4.31 -6.38
C SER A 275 10.62 -5.77 -6.09
N ARG A 276 11.15 -6.35 -5.00
CA ARG A 276 10.88 -7.73 -4.56
C ARG A 276 10.07 -7.80 -3.27
N ASN A 277 10.00 -6.70 -2.53
CA ASN A 277 9.22 -6.55 -1.31
C ASN A 277 7.90 -5.82 -1.66
N VAL A 278 7.00 -6.53 -2.35
CA VAL A 278 5.77 -5.95 -2.91
C VAL A 278 4.56 -6.32 -2.06
N HIS A 279 3.73 -5.33 -1.76
CA HIS A 279 2.54 -5.44 -0.93
C HIS A 279 1.30 -4.99 -1.72
N ILE A 280 0.18 -5.69 -1.55
CA ILE A 280 -1.13 -5.20 -1.97
C ILE A 280 -1.77 -4.56 -0.75
N THR A 281 -1.93 -3.24 -0.80
CA THR A 281 -2.44 -2.42 0.32
C THR A 281 -3.91 -2.06 0.17
N GLU A 282 -4.48 -2.22 -1.03
CA GLU A 282 -5.93 -2.16 -1.24
C GLU A 282 -6.34 -3.19 -2.30
N PHE A 283 -7.23 -4.10 -1.91
CA PHE A 283 -7.96 -5.00 -2.81
C PHE A 283 -9.41 -5.10 -2.36
N ALA A 284 -10.34 -5.09 -3.33
CA ALA A 284 -11.75 -5.19 -3.02
C ALA A 284 -12.64 -5.48 -4.23
N TYR A 285 -13.86 -5.94 -3.93
CA TYR A 285 -14.99 -5.94 -4.83
C TYR A 285 -16.13 -5.13 -4.20
N ARG A 286 -16.87 -4.37 -5.02
CA ARG A 286 -17.97 -3.56 -4.50
C ARG A 286 -19.23 -4.40 -4.25
N SER A 287 -19.87 -4.16 -3.11
CA SER A 287 -21.14 -4.75 -2.68
C SER A 287 -22.36 -4.00 -3.23
N LYS A 288 -22.22 -2.69 -3.54
CA LYS A 288 -23.29 -1.82 -4.04
C LYS A 288 -22.96 -1.23 -5.42
N GLN A 289 -24.00 -0.69 -6.08
CA GLN A 289 -23.84 0.06 -7.33
C GLN A 289 -23.22 1.44 -7.08
N PRO A 290 -22.59 2.06 -8.10
CA PRO A 290 -22.26 1.49 -9.39
C PRO A 290 -21.05 0.55 -9.31
N ASN A 291 -20.99 -0.45 -10.20
CA ASN A 291 -19.94 -1.48 -10.29
C ASN A 291 -20.01 -2.57 -9.22
N ARG A 292 -21.24 -2.91 -8.78
CA ARG A 292 -21.46 -4.07 -7.91
C ARG A 292 -20.93 -5.35 -8.57
N THR A 293 -20.18 -6.14 -7.81
CA THR A 293 -19.91 -7.54 -8.17
C THR A 293 -20.91 -8.44 -7.46
N ASP A 294 -21.40 -9.46 -8.15
CA ASP A 294 -22.24 -10.49 -7.52
C ASP A 294 -21.51 -11.07 -6.28
N PRO A 295 -22.16 -11.18 -5.10
CA PRO A 295 -21.48 -11.60 -3.89
C PRO A 295 -20.83 -13.00 -3.97
N LYS A 296 -21.42 -13.95 -4.71
CA LYS A 296 -20.80 -15.28 -4.90
C LYS A 296 -19.58 -15.18 -5.81
N LEU A 297 -19.68 -14.33 -6.85
CA LEU A 297 -18.56 -14.05 -7.74
C LEU A 297 -17.41 -13.33 -7.01
N ALA A 298 -17.71 -12.34 -6.17
CA ALA A 298 -16.72 -11.65 -5.34
C ALA A 298 -15.97 -12.62 -4.42
N ALA A 299 -16.70 -13.57 -3.80
CA ALA A 299 -16.11 -14.62 -2.98
C ALA A 299 -15.16 -15.52 -3.80
N SER A 300 -15.59 -15.97 -4.98
CA SER A 300 -14.75 -16.78 -5.89
C SER A 300 -13.49 -16.01 -6.34
N TYR A 301 -13.67 -14.78 -6.81
CA TYR A 301 -12.59 -13.92 -7.26
C TYR A 301 -11.60 -13.58 -6.14
N THR A 302 -12.06 -13.44 -4.90
CA THR A 302 -11.16 -13.22 -3.75
C THR A 302 -10.18 -14.38 -3.58
N ARG A 303 -10.66 -15.62 -3.71
CA ARG A 303 -9.79 -16.82 -3.67
C ARG A 303 -8.79 -16.84 -4.83
N LEU A 304 -9.24 -16.50 -6.04
CA LEU A 304 -8.37 -16.46 -7.21
C LEU A 304 -7.28 -15.37 -7.06
N ALA A 305 -7.67 -14.18 -6.61
CA ALA A 305 -6.76 -13.05 -6.38
C ALA A 305 -5.71 -13.35 -5.30
N TRP A 306 -6.11 -14.00 -4.20
CA TRP A 306 -5.18 -14.47 -3.18
C TRP A 306 -4.15 -15.44 -3.77
N ASN A 307 -4.60 -16.46 -4.50
CA ASN A 307 -3.73 -17.46 -5.08
C ASN A 307 -2.75 -16.87 -6.11
N SER A 308 -3.20 -15.96 -6.96
CA SER A 308 -2.32 -15.26 -7.92
C SER A 308 -1.32 -14.35 -7.20
N ALA A 309 -1.72 -13.62 -6.17
CA ALA A 309 -0.83 -12.79 -5.38
C ALA A 309 0.24 -13.63 -4.66
N LYS A 310 -0.16 -14.74 -4.05
CA LYS A 310 0.75 -15.69 -3.38
C LYS A 310 1.76 -16.27 -4.38
N LYS A 311 1.31 -16.74 -5.55
CA LYS A 311 2.18 -17.23 -6.63
C LYS A 311 3.14 -16.15 -7.14
N ALA A 312 2.72 -14.89 -7.12
CA ALA A 312 3.52 -13.76 -7.55
C ALA A 312 4.54 -13.28 -6.49
N GLY A 313 4.53 -13.87 -5.28
CA GLY A 313 5.45 -13.53 -4.20
C GLY A 313 5.10 -12.25 -3.45
N ILE A 314 3.83 -11.84 -3.47
CA ILE A 314 3.34 -10.70 -2.69
C ILE A 314 3.49 -10.98 -1.19
N LYS A 315 3.85 -9.94 -0.43
CA LYS A 315 4.18 -10.04 1.00
C LYS A 315 2.99 -9.82 1.91
N SER A 316 2.10 -8.89 1.56
CA SER A 316 0.82 -8.72 2.25
C SER A 316 -0.30 -8.44 1.27
N PHE A 317 -1.51 -8.81 1.65
CA PHE A 317 -2.73 -8.64 0.89
C PHE A 317 -3.81 -8.06 1.81
N VAL A 318 -4.09 -6.77 1.65
CA VAL A 318 -5.03 -6.01 2.49
C VAL A 318 -6.37 -5.88 1.77
N TRP A 319 -7.45 -6.27 2.46
CA TRP A 319 -8.82 -6.02 2.02
C TRP A 319 -9.31 -4.63 2.46
N TYR A 320 -9.96 -3.90 1.55
CA TYR A 320 -10.58 -2.60 1.78
C TYR A 320 -12.07 -2.72 1.44
N LEU A 321 -13.06 -2.69 2.33
CA LEU A 321 -13.06 -2.35 3.76
C LEU A 321 -13.59 -3.50 4.63
N LEU A 322 -13.55 -3.37 5.96
CA LEU A 322 -14.26 -4.29 6.84
C LEU A 322 -15.79 -4.14 6.69
N ARG A 323 -16.34 -2.94 6.95
CA ARG A 323 -17.77 -2.66 6.75
C ARG A 323 -18.00 -1.71 5.59
N ASP A 324 -19.11 -1.91 4.89
CA ASP A 324 -19.61 -0.89 3.97
C ASP A 324 -19.82 0.45 4.71
N PRO A 325 -19.58 1.58 4.03
CA PRO A 325 -19.90 2.88 4.58
C PRO A 325 -21.40 3.00 4.83
N SER A 326 -21.76 3.66 5.93
CA SER A 326 -23.16 3.96 6.28
C SER A 326 -23.76 5.04 5.38
N ASN A 327 -22.94 5.98 4.90
CA ASN A 327 -23.37 7.00 3.95
C ASN A 327 -23.65 6.33 2.58
N PRO A 328 -24.90 6.39 2.07
CA PRO A 328 -25.23 5.82 0.76
C PRO A 328 -24.53 6.52 -0.42
N GLU A 329 -24.05 7.75 -0.24
CA GLU A 329 -23.29 8.47 -1.27
C GLU A 329 -21.84 7.99 -1.41
N ASP A 330 -21.34 7.23 -0.42
CA ASP A 330 -20.01 6.66 -0.49
C ASP A 330 -20.02 5.41 -1.39
N ASN A 331 -19.55 5.64 -2.62
CA ASN A 331 -19.48 4.63 -3.67
C ASN A 331 -18.38 3.57 -3.44
N PHE A 332 -17.66 3.59 -2.31
CA PHE A 332 -16.68 2.58 -1.91
C PHE A 332 -17.26 1.48 -1.00
N ALA A 333 -18.57 1.21 -1.10
CA ALA A 333 -19.19 0.03 -0.52
C ALA A 333 -18.55 -1.26 -1.07
N SER A 334 -17.57 -1.77 -0.32
CA SER A 334 -16.69 -2.90 -0.63
C SER A 334 -16.33 -3.69 0.64
N GLY A 335 -17.17 -3.56 1.66
CA GLY A 335 -17.06 -4.23 2.94
C GLY A 335 -17.04 -5.75 2.81
N LEU A 336 -16.34 -6.41 3.73
CA LEU A 336 -16.58 -7.83 4.03
C LEU A 336 -17.94 -8.03 4.72
N PHE A 337 -18.47 -6.96 5.30
CA PHE A 337 -19.77 -6.85 5.96
C PHE A 337 -20.57 -5.68 5.38
N SER A 338 -21.90 -5.75 5.46
CA SER A 338 -22.79 -4.61 5.21
C SER A 338 -22.53 -3.48 6.22
N SER A 339 -23.13 -2.33 5.98
CA SER A 339 -23.04 -1.18 6.89
C SER A 339 -23.67 -1.45 8.27
N THR A 340 -24.55 -2.45 8.36
CA THR A 340 -25.18 -2.92 9.60
C THR A 340 -24.44 -4.10 10.24
N GLY A 341 -23.29 -4.52 9.70
CA GLY A 341 -22.50 -5.63 10.25
C GLY A 341 -22.94 -7.02 9.80
N THR A 342 -23.81 -7.15 8.80
CA THR A 342 -24.18 -8.46 8.24
C THR A 342 -23.06 -8.97 7.31
N PRO A 343 -22.49 -10.17 7.52
CA PRO A 343 -21.37 -10.64 6.70
C PRO A 343 -21.82 -10.95 5.27
N TYR A 344 -21.00 -10.57 4.29
CA TYR A 344 -21.14 -11.01 2.90
C TYR A 344 -20.48 -12.37 2.69
N PRO A 345 -20.86 -13.14 1.64
CA PRO A 345 -20.21 -14.42 1.32
C PRO A 345 -18.69 -14.36 1.18
N VAL A 346 -18.15 -13.20 0.77
CA VAL A 346 -16.71 -12.98 0.67
C VAL A 346 -15.98 -13.09 2.02
N TRP A 347 -16.65 -12.80 3.14
CA TRP A 347 -16.09 -12.92 4.48
C TRP A 347 -15.62 -14.35 4.77
N ASN A 348 -16.47 -15.33 4.49
CA ASN A 348 -16.15 -16.74 4.73
C ASN A 348 -14.95 -17.22 3.90
N VAL A 349 -14.81 -16.71 2.67
CA VAL A 349 -13.62 -16.99 1.86
C VAL A 349 -12.39 -16.32 2.45
N PHE A 350 -12.47 -15.03 2.80
CA PHE A 350 -11.36 -14.24 3.32
C PHE A 350 -10.76 -14.85 4.60
N LYS A 351 -11.62 -15.25 5.55
CA LYS A 351 -11.19 -15.97 6.76
C LYS A 351 -10.38 -17.22 6.44
N GLY A 352 -10.85 -18.01 5.46
CA GLY A 352 -10.23 -19.27 5.07
C GLY A 352 -8.96 -19.18 4.22
N LEU A 353 -8.51 -17.97 3.83
CA LEU A 353 -7.28 -17.80 3.04
C LEU A 353 -6.03 -18.14 3.89
N LYS A 354 -5.08 -18.86 3.28
CA LYS A 354 -3.81 -19.34 3.89
C LYS A 354 -2.64 -19.25 2.90
#